data_AF-A0AAV1P0M3-F1
#
_entry.id   AF-A0AAV1P0M3-F1
#
_cell.length_a   1.000
_cell.length_b   1.000
_cell.length_c   1.000
_cell.angle_alpha   90.00
_cell.angle_beta   90.00
_cell.angle_gamma   90.00
#
_symmetry.space_group_name_H-M   'P 1'
#
loop_
_entity.id
_entity.type
_entity.pdbx_description
1 polymer ?
#
loop_
_entity_poly.entity_id
_entity_poly.type
_entity_poly.pdbx_seq_one_letter_code
_entity_poly.pdbx_strand_id
1 'polypeptide(L)'
;MVAEEEAEAERRVIQNIGLHPKSVMLYSLKTLNIFFDRCKEDIVYLDATGSIVRKGKGQTSPFYVYELVVRHPTKGSSPLPVATYITSDHTTASVSHFLGASKHYHLTMHVFGLMTRASTLKELDEVVISANMVFSSSQWSKC
;
A
#
# COMPACT_ATOMS: atom_id res chain seq x y z
N MET A 1 3.98 18.08 22.84
CA MET A 1 4.47 16.68 22.98
C MET A 1 3.53 15.69 22.29
N VAL A 2 2.26 15.55 22.69
CA VAL A 2 1.30 14.61 22.02
C VAL A 2 1.07 14.93 20.53
N ALA A 3 0.89 16.20 20.16
CA ALA A 3 0.64 16.60 18.77
C ALA A 3 1.83 16.39 17.81
N GLU A 4 3.06 16.35 18.33
CA GLU A 4 4.26 16.10 17.51
C GLU A 4 4.47 14.60 17.27
N GLU A 5 4.17 13.75 18.27
CA GLU A 5 4.17 12.29 18.12
C GLU A 5 3.13 11.79 17.11
N GLU A 6 1.92 12.36 17.11
CA GLU A 6 0.88 12.03 16.13
C GLU A 6 1.28 12.46 14.71
N ALA A 7 1.83 13.66 14.55
CA ALA A 7 2.31 14.15 13.26
C ALA A 7 3.51 13.35 12.71
N GLU A 8 4.34 12.79 13.59
CA GLU A 8 5.42 11.88 13.21
C GLU A 8 4.86 10.51 12.80
N ALA A 9 3.89 9.96 13.54
CA ALA A 9 3.24 8.70 13.22
C ALA A 9 2.54 8.73 11.85
N GLU A 10 1.91 9.86 11.49
CA GLU A 10 1.28 10.05 10.18
C GLU A 10 2.28 10.11 9.01
N ARG A 11 3.52 10.58 9.29
CA ARG A 11 4.60 10.69 8.30
C ARG A 11 5.43 9.42 8.16
N ARG A 12 5.31 8.48 9.11
CA ARG A 12 6.03 7.20 9.02
C ARG A 12 5.66 6.49 7.73
N VAL A 13 6.69 6.18 6.95
CA VAL A 13 6.55 5.38 5.74
C VAL A 13 6.43 3.93 6.19
N ILE A 14 5.30 3.32 5.87
CA ILE A 14 5.05 1.92 6.05
C ILE A 14 5.58 1.20 4.82
N GLN A 15 6.32 0.13 5.09
CA GLN A 15 7.00 -0.66 4.09
C GLN A 15 6.50 -2.10 4.18
N ASN A 16 5.95 -2.62 3.08
CA ASN A 16 5.69 -4.05 2.93
C ASN A 16 6.71 -4.64 1.96
N ILE A 17 7.45 -5.66 2.41
CA ILE A 17 8.52 -6.30 1.64
C ILE A 17 8.10 -7.71 1.25
N GLY A 18 7.97 -7.95 -0.05
CA GLY A 18 7.81 -9.28 -0.63
C GLY A 18 9.17 -9.87 -1.00
N LEU A 19 9.45 -11.10 -0.58
CA LEU A 19 10.70 -11.77 -0.95
C LEU A 19 10.60 -12.43 -2.33
N HIS A 20 9.44 -12.99 -2.69
CA HIS A 20 9.21 -13.75 -3.93
C HIS A 20 7.80 -13.49 -4.48
N PRO A 21 7.64 -12.77 -5.62
CA PRO A 21 8.68 -11.99 -6.29
C PRO A 21 9.21 -10.87 -5.40
N LYS A 22 10.47 -10.45 -5.64
CA LYS A 22 11.11 -9.40 -4.84
C LYS A 22 10.35 -8.09 -5.05
N SER A 23 9.76 -7.56 -4.00
CA SER A 23 9.02 -6.33 -4.09
C SER A 23 9.00 -5.51 -2.80
N VAL A 24 8.80 -4.21 -2.94
CA VAL A 24 8.68 -3.26 -1.86
C VAL A 24 7.51 -2.33 -2.17
N MET A 25 6.55 -2.26 -1.27
CA MET A 25 5.49 -1.25 -1.28
C MET A 25 5.78 -0.20 -0.22
N LEU A 26 5.68 1.06 -0.58
CA LEU A 26 5.91 2.22 0.28
C LEU A 26 4.68 3.11 0.26
N TYR A 27 4.17 3.46 1.43
CA TYR A 27 3.08 4.42 1.60
C TYR A 27 3.09 4.96 3.03
N SER A 28 2.38 6.05 3.29
CA SER A 28 2.19 6.58 4.65
C SER A 28 0.71 6.70 4.95
N LEU A 29 0.36 6.77 6.23
CA LEU A 29 -1.03 7.06 6.65
C LEU A 29 -1.52 8.36 6.03
N LYS A 30 -0.68 9.41 6.05
CA LYS A 30 -1.00 10.70 5.46
C LYS A 30 -1.33 10.60 3.97
N THR A 31 -0.48 9.92 3.18
CA THR A 31 -0.68 9.83 1.73
C THR A 31 -1.85 8.94 1.36
N LEU A 32 -2.13 7.90 2.16
CA LEU A 32 -3.31 7.04 1.97
C LEU A 32 -4.62 7.76 2.32
N ASN A 33 -4.64 8.59 3.36
CA ASN A 33 -5.82 9.43 3.63
C ASN A 33 -6.13 10.35 2.44
N ILE A 34 -5.10 10.99 1.88
CA ILE A 34 -5.25 11.80 0.66
C ILE A 34 -5.78 10.95 -0.49
N PHE A 35 -5.26 9.73 -0.68
CA PHE A 35 -5.77 8.81 -1.68
C PHE A 35 -7.28 8.52 -1.50
N PHE A 36 -7.71 8.16 -0.29
CA PHE A 36 -9.12 7.82 -0.01
C PHE A 36 -10.08 8.99 -0.21
N ASP A 37 -9.63 10.21 0.06
CA ASP A 37 -10.43 11.40 -0.19
C ASP A 37 -10.49 11.70 -1.69
N ARG A 38 -9.35 11.65 -2.38
CA ARG A 38 -9.28 12.01 -3.80
C ARG A 38 -9.89 10.96 -4.73
N CYS A 39 -9.79 9.67 -4.41
CA CYS A 39 -10.30 8.60 -5.28
C CYS A 39 -11.83 8.60 -5.43
N LYS A 40 -12.55 9.28 -4.54
CA LYS A 40 -14.01 9.43 -4.60
C LYS A 40 -14.45 10.52 -5.60
N GLU A 41 -13.59 11.52 -5.82
CA GLU A 41 -13.96 12.77 -6.50
C GLU A 41 -13.12 13.06 -7.75
N ASP A 42 -12.00 12.37 -7.95
CA ASP A 42 -11.04 12.64 -9.02
C ASP A 42 -10.39 11.35 -9.55
N ILE A 43 -9.66 11.50 -10.64
CA ILE A 43 -8.98 10.40 -11.31
C ILE A 43 -7.71 10.03 -10.54
N VAL A 44 -7.57 8.73 -10.31
CA VAL A 44 -6.33 8.10 -9.83
C VAL A 44 -5.62 7.52 -11.04
N TYR A 45 -4.32 7.78 -11.17
CA TYR A 45 -3.48 7.27 -12.24
C TYR A 45 -2.41 6.35 -11.67
N LEU A 46 -2.12 5.30 -12.44
CA LEU A 46 -0.97 4.44 -12.20
C LEU A 46 0.14 4.90 -13.12
N ASP A 47 1.15 5.53 -12.55
CA ASP A 47 2.39 5.86 -13.26
C ASP A 47 3.32 4.65 -13.25
N ALA A 48 3.96 4.36 -14.37
CA ALA A 48 4.88 3.24 -14.53
C ALA A 48 6.14 3.75 -15.22
N THR A 49 7.21 3.95 -14.45
CA THR A 49 8.44 4.57 -14.94
C THR A 49 9.34 3.59 -15.73
N GLY A 50 8.83 2.41 -16.12
CA GLY A 50 9.62 1.37 -16.78
C GLY A 50 10.66 0.73 -15.85
N SER A 51 11.70 0.14 -16.42
CA SER A 51 12.77 -0.54 -15.67
C SER A 51 13.80 0.45 -15.12
N ILE A 52 13.95 0.55 -13.80
CA ILE A 52 14.78 1.57 -13.14
C ILE A 52 16.19 1.07 -12.80
N VAL A 53 16.35 -0.20 -12.40
CA VAL A 53 17.64 -0.71 -11.91
C VAL A 53 18.37 -1.48 -12.99
N ARG A 54 19.60 -1.03 -13.31
CA ARG A 54 20.55 -1.74 -14.17
C ARG A 54 20.82 -3.12 -13.56
N LYS A 55 20.65 -4.18 -14.36
CA LYS A 55 20.85 -5.57 -13.92
C LYS A 55 22.25 -5.72 -13.31
N GLY A 56 22.32 -6.15 -12.05
CA GLY A 56 23.59 -6.60 -11.45
C GLY A 56 24.07 -7.89 -12.14
N LYS A 57 25.37 -8.22 -12.03
CA LYS A 57 25.88 -9.53 -12.49
C LYS A 57 25.11 -10.64 -11.78
N GLY A 58 24.38 -11.47 -12.54
CA GLY A 58 23.56 -12.57 -12.01
C GLY A 58 22.08 -12.26 -11.76
N GLN A 59 21.61 -11.02 -12.01
CA GLN A 59 20.19 -10.69 -11.98
C GLN A 59 19.50 -11.00 -13.30
N THR A 60 18.36 -11.70 -13.25
CA THR A 60 17.59 -12.12 -14.44
C THR A 60 16.61 -11.05 -14.91
N SER A 61 15.88 -10.38 -14.01
CA SER A 61 14.92 -9.31 -14.32
C SER A 61 15.32 -7.95 -13.72
N PRO A 62 14.99 -6.83 -14.40
CA PRO A 62 15.14 -5.49 -13.82
C PRO A 62 14.08 -5.25 -12.74
N PHE A 63 14.29 -4.22 -11.91
CA PHE A 63 13.23 -3.69 -11.05
C PHE A 63 12.40 -2.65 -11.79
N TYR A 64 11.08 -2.76 -11.64
CA TYR A 64 10.07 -1.85 -12.13
C TYR A 64 9.56 -1.00 -10.97
N VAL A 65 9.22 0.25 -11.26
CA VAL A 65 8.57 1.14 -10.29
C VAL A 65 7.21 1.57 -10.82
N TYR A 66 6.21 1.40 -9.97
CA TYR A 66 4.86 1.85 -10.18
C TYR A 66 4.50 2.82 -9.08
N GLU A 67 3.84 3.91 -9.43
CA GLU A 67 3.33 4.85 -8.46
C GLU A 67 1.82 4.99 -8.64
N LEU A 68 1.10 4.86 -7.54
CA LEU A 68 -0.29 5.29 -7.49
C LEU A 68 -0.26 6.78 -7.21
N VAL A 69 -0.86 7.57 -8.08
CA VAL A 69 -0.72 9.02 -8.05
C VAL A 69 -2.10 9.65 -8.18
N VAL A 70 -2.34 10.70 -7.40
CA VAL A 70 -3.59 11.47 -7.41
C VAL A 70 -3.31 12.92 -7.72
N ARG A 71 -4.34 13.67 -8.15
CA ARG A 71 -4.20 15.13 -8.24
C ARG A 71 -3.92 15.69 -6.84
N HIS A 72 -2.94 16.58 -6.76
CA HIS A 72 -2.63 17.28 -5.53
C HIS A 72 -3.87 18.05 -5.01
N PRO A 73 -4.18 17.99 -3.70
CA PRO A 73 -5.32 18.71 -3.13
C PRO A 73 -5.24 20.23 -3.36
N THR A 74 -4.03 20.78 -3.31
CA THR A 74 -3.77 22.18 -3.66
C THR A 74 -3.80 22.37 -5.18
N LYS A 75 -4.75 23.17 -5.66
CA LYS A 75 -4.90 23.51 -7.09
C LYS A 75 -3.61 24.14 -7.64
N GLY A 76 -3.20 23.70 -8.83
CA GLY A 76 -2.00 24.19 -9.50
C GLY A 76 -0.69 23.54 -9.03
N SER A 77 -0.73 22.68 -8.00
CA SER A 77 0.43 21.90 -7.58
C SER A 77 0.60 20.63 -8.41
N SER A 78 1.82 20.09 -8.44
CA SER A 78 2.15 18.87 -9.16
C SER A 78 1.43 17.64 -8.58
N PRO A 79 1.01 16.69 -9.44
CA PRO A 79 0.71 15.29 -9.08
C PRO A 79 1.38 14.76 -7.81
N LEU A 80 0.60 14.14 -6.92
CA LEU A 80 1.10 13.59 -5.67
C LEU A 80 1.12 12.04 -5.71
N PRO A 81 2.31 11.40 -5.65
CA PRO A 81 2.39 9.96 -5.48
C PRO A 81 1.95 9.58 -4.06
N VAL A 82 0.95 8.72 -3.96
CA VAL A 82 0.33 8.31 -2.70
C VAL A 82 0.82 6.95 -2.20
N ALA A 83 1.25 6.10 -3.12
CA ALA A 83 1.89 4.83 -2.85
C ALA A 83 2.87 4.47 -3.97
N THR A 84 3.99 3.86 -3.62
CA THR A 84 5.04 3.43 -4.56
C THR A 84 5.22 1.92 -4.44
N TYR A 85 5.35 1.23 -5.57
CA TYR A 85 5.59 -0.19 -5.66
C TYR A 85 6.80 -0.47 -6.54
N ILE A 86 7.81 -1.07 -5.92
CA ILE A 86 9.03 -1.52 -6.58
C ILE A 86 8.94 -3.03 -6.68
N THR A 87 9.09 -3.61 -7.86
CA THR A 87 8.96 -5.06 -8.06
C THR A 87 9.92 -5.59 -9.12
N SER A 88 10.42 -6.81 -8.94
CA SER A 88 11.17 -7.52 -9.98
C SER A 88 10.27 -8.27 -10.97
N ASP A 89 8.95 -8.21 -10.77
CA ASP A 89 7.94 -8.89 -11.59
C ASP A 89 7.01 -7.88 -12.26
N HIS A 90 6.89 -7.97 -13.59
CA HIS A 90 6.07 -7.08 -14.43
C HIS A 90 4.88 -7.86 -14.99
N THR A 91 4.05 -8.39 -14.09
CA THR A 91 2.82 -9.10 -14.46
C THR A 91 1.60 -8.31 -14.02
N THR A 92 0.49 -8.48 -14.74
CA THR A 92 -0.81 -7.93 -14.32
C THR A 92 -1.17 -8.39 -12.91
N ALA A 93 -0.81 -9.61 -12.51
CA ALA A 93 -1.05 -10.12 -11.18
C ALA A 93 -0.29 -9.32 -10.09
N SER A 94 1.00 -9.04 -10.32
CA SER A 94 1.81 -8.24 -9.40
C SER A 94 1.29 -6.80 -9.25
N VAL A 95 0.91 -6.17 -10.36
CA VAL A 95 0.32 -4.82 -10.35
C VAL A 95 -1.06 -4.80 -9.67
N SER A 96 -1.92 -5.78 -9.96
CA SER A 96 -3.22 -5.92 -9.31
C SER A 96 -3.10 -6.15 -7.81
N HIS A 97 -2.10 -6.93 -7.37
CA HIS A 97 -1.80 -7.13 -5.95
C HIS A 97 -1.44 -5.80 -5.26
N PHE A 98 -0.60 -4.97 -5.90
CA PHE A 98 -0.30 -3.63 -5.39
C PHE A 98 -1.54 -2.73 -5.27
N LEU A 99 -2.39 -2.68 -6.31
CA LEU A 99 -3.62 -1.89 -6.31
C LEU A 99 -4.66 -2.42 -5.29
N GLY A 100 -4.66 -3.73 -5.04
CA GLY A 100 -5.51 -4.35 -4.02
C GLY A 100 -5.06 -4.00 -2.60
N ALA A 101 -3.75 -4.01 -2.35
CA ALA A 101 -3.19 -3.72 -1.03
C ALA A 101 -3.53 -2.29 -0.55
N SER A 102 -3.52 -1.30 -1.44
CA SER A 102 -3.88 0.09 -1.08
C SER A 102 -5.35 0.25 -0.70
N LYS A 103 -6.27 -0.49 -1.34
CA LYS A 103 -7.71 -0.45 -1.03
C LYS A 103 -8.05 -1.03 0.34
N HIS A 104 -7.32 -2.06 0.77
CA HIS A 104 -7.62 -2.78 2.01
C HIS A 104 -6.82 -2.27 3.20
N TYR A 105 -6.12 -1.15 3.07
CA TYR A 105 -5.18 -0.70 4.09
C TYR A 105 -5.85 -0.29 5.41
N HIS A 106 -7.01 0.38 5.41
CA HIS A 106 -7.73 0.71 6.65
C HIS A 106 -8.08 -0.56 7.45
N LEU A 107 -8.55 -1.59 6.75
CA LEU A 107 -8.84 -2.90 7.33
C LEU A 107 -7.57 -3.60 7.79
N THR A 108 -6.50 -3.57 6.99
CA THR A 108 -5.22 -4.20 7.32
C THR A 108 -4.58 -3.56 8.54
N MET A 109 -4.60 -2.23 8.65
CA MET A 109 -4.12 -1.50 9.82
C MET A 109 -5.01 -1.71 11.04
N HIS A 110 -6.32 -1.79 10.87
CA HIS A 110 -7.22 -2.12 11.97
C HIS A 110 -6.93 -3.52 12.51
N VAL A 111 -6.77 -4.50 11.62
CA VAL A 111 -6.39 -5.88 11.97
C VAL A 111 -5.01 -5.93 12.63
N PHE A 112 -4.00 -5.23 12.11
CA PHE A 112 -2.68 -5.14 12.75
C PHE A 112 -2.75 -4.44 14.12
N GLY A 113 -3.56 -3.40 14.25
CA GLY A 113 -3.85 -2.73 15.52
C GLY A 113 -4.54 -3.66 16.53
N LEU A 114 -5.43 -4.54 16.07
CA LEU A 114 -6.03 -5.59 16.89
C LEU A 114 -5.00 -6.68 17.26
N MET A 115 -4.16 -7.12 16.32
CA MET A 115 -3.11 -8.12 16.58
C MET A 115 -2.08 -7.62 17.59
N THR A 116 -1.66 -6.36 17.51
CA THR A 116 -0.73 -5.74 18.48
C THR A 116 -1.35 -5.53 19.87
N ARG A 117 -2.68 -5.61 19.97
CA ARG A 117 -3.43 -5.59 21.24
C ARG A 117 -3.78 -6.99 21.75
N ALA A 118 -3.65 -8.02 20.92
CA ALA A 118 -3.86 -9.39 21.36
C ALA A 118 -2.75 -9.75 22.37
N SER A 119 -3.18 -10.07 23.59
CA SER A 119 -2.28 -10.41 24.70
C SER A 119 -2.16 -11.93 24.89
N THR A 120 -3.03 -12.70 24.21
CA THR A 120 -3.06 -14.16 24.26
C THR A 120 -3.07 -14.77 22.85
N LEU A 121 -2.56 -16.00 22.74
CA LEU A 121 -2.55 -16.75 21.46
C LEU A 121 -3.96 -17.00 20.92
N LYS A 122 -4.96 -17.09 21.79
CA LYS A 122 -6.36 -17.31 21.40
C LYS A 122 -6.97 -16.07 20.76
N GLU A 123 -6.72 -14.89 21.32
CA GLU A 123 -7.14 -13.60 20.75
C GLU A 123 -6.47 -13.37 19.38
N LEU A 124 -5.19 -13.74 19.26
CA LEU A 124 -4.47 -13.63 17.98
C LEU A 124 -5.09 -14.54 16.91
N ASP A 125 -5.43 -15.78 17.24
CA ASP A 125 -6.04 -16.74 16.32
C ASP A 125 -7.43 -16.26 15.84
N GLU A 126 -8.24 -15.71 16.73
CA GLU A 126 -9.55 -15.11 16.41
C GLU A 126 -9.42 -13.89 15.47
N VAL A 127 -8.41 -13.03 15.70
CA VAL A 127 -8.11 -11.89 14.82
C VAL A 127 -7.64 -12.36 13.43
N VAL A 128 -6.82 -13.42 13.35
CA VAL A 128 -6.35 -13.97 12.09
C VAL A 128 -7.48 -14.64 11.30
N ILE A 129 -8.35 -15.41 11.95
CA ILE A 129 -9.50 -16.08 11.31
C ILE A 129 -10.50 -15.04 10.79
N SER A 130 -10.83 -14.03 11.60
CA SER A 130 -11.74 -12.95 11.20
C SER A 130 -11.19 -12.12 10.04
N ALA A 131 -9.88 -11.79 10.07
CA ALA A 131 -9.21 -11.10 8.97
C ALA A 131 -9.28 -11.94 7.67
N ASN A 132 -8.96 -13.23 7.74
CA ASN A 132 -8.98 -14.12 6.58
C ASN A 132 -10.39 -14.26 5.96
N MET A 133 -11.44 -14.25 6.78
CA MET A 133 -12.83 -14.25 6.29
C MET A 133 -13.19 -12.95 5.55
N VAL A 134 -12.72 -11.80 6.03
CA VAL A 134 -12.96 -10.50 5.38
C VAL A 134 -12.19 -10.37 4.06
N PHE A 135 -10.97 -10.91 3.98
CA PHE A 135 -10.19 -10.93 2.75
C PHE A 135 -10.68 -11.94 1.70
N SER A 136 -11.55 -12.90 2.07
CA SER A 136 -12.10 -13.92 1.16
C SER A 136 -13.52 -13.62 0.67
N SER A 137 -14.21 -12.61 1.19
CA SER A 137 -15.51 -12.19 0.65
C SER A 137 -15.35 -11.31 -0.60
N SER A 138 -15.41 -11.93 -1.77
CA SER A 138 -15.30 -11.32 -3.12
C SER A 138 -16.43 -10.35 -3.53
N GLN A 139 -17.14 -9.73 -2.58
CA GLN A 139 -18.27 -8.83 -2.83
C GLN A 139 -17.90 -7.36 -2.62
N TRP A 140 -16.92 -6.84 -3.35
CA TRP A 140 -16.72 -5.37 -3.42
C TRP A 140 -16.16 -4.88 -4.75
N SER A 141 -16.61 -5.48 -5.86
CA SER A 141 -16.31 -5.07 -7.24
C SER A 141 -16.97 -3.73 -7.65
N LYS A 142 -17.32 -2.86 -6.70
CA LYS A 142 -17.91 -1.53 -6.96
C LYS A 142 -17.24 -0.45 -6.09
N CYS A 143 -15.93 -0.30 -6.25
CA CYS A 143 -15.15 0.90 -5.93
C CYS A 143 -13.90 0.90 -6.81
#